data_AF-M5F6C0-F1
#
_entry.id   AF-M5F6C0-F1
#
_cell.length_a   1.000
_cell.length_b   1.000
_cell.length_c   1.000
_cell.angle_alpha   90.00
_cell.angle_beta   90.00
_cell.angle_gamma   90.00
#
_symmetry.space_group_name_H-M   'P 1'
#
loop_
_entity.id
_entity.type
_entity.pdbx_description
1 polymer ?
#
loop_
_entity_poly.entity_id
_entity_poly.type
_entity_poly.pdbx_seq_one_letter_code
_entity_poly.pdbx_strand_id
1 'polypeptide(L)' 'MLQAMKGKGQPEHIADVVSFLASDDARWITGQTLNVDAGMVRH' A
#
# COMPACT_ATOMS: atom_id res chain seq x y z
N MET A 1 -4.11 7.81 -17.27
CA MET A 1 -3.65 6.91 -16.20
C MET A 1 -4.82 6.04 -15.76
N LEU A 2 -4.66 4.71 -15.72
CA LEU A 2 -5.73 3.73 -15.48
C LEU A 2 -5.76 3.28 -14.00
N GLN A 3 -5.89 4.21 -13.07
CA GLN A 3 -6.10 3.90 -11.64
C GLN A 3 -7.60 4.03 -11.32
N ALA A 4 -8.08 3.21 -10.37
CA ALA A 4 -9.48 3.21 -9.95
C ALA A 4 -9.86 4.52 -9.25
N MET A 5 -9.00 5.01 -8.36
CA MET A 5 -9.19 6.29 -7.67
C MET A 5 -8.48 7.42 -8.44
N LYS A 6 -9.06 8.63 -8.45
CA LYS A 6 -8.42 9.82 -8.99
C LYS A 6 -7.39 10.36 -7.99
N GLY A 7 -6.31 10.99 -8.49
CA GLY A 7 -5.27 11.62 -7.67
C GLY A 7 -3.86 11.38 -8.20
N LYS A 8 -2.85 12.00 -7.56
CA LYS A 8 -1.44 11.64 -7.78
C LYS A 8 -0.93 10.92 -6.55
N GLY A 9 -0.28 9.77 -6.73
CA GLY A 9 0.44 9.11 -5.64
C GLY A 9 1.42 10.09 -4.99
N GLN A 10 1.42 10.14 -3.66
CA GLN A 10 2.36 10.90 -2.85
C GLN A 10 3.18 9.95 -1.99
N PRO A 11 4.40 10.32 -1.56
CA PRO A 11 5.25 9.48 -0.72
C PRO A 11 4.57 8.98 0.56
N GLU A 12 3.69 9.79 1.15
CA GLU A 12 2.99 9.51 2.40
C GLU A 12 2.09 8.27 2.27
N HIS A 13 1.46 8.06 1.11
CA HIS A 13 0.62 6.87 0.88
C HIS A 13 1.39 5.56 1.01
N ILE A 14 2.72 5.57 0.77
CA ILE A 14 3.58 4.41 0.95
C ILE A 14 4.15 4.39 2.38
N ALA A 15 4.57 5.55 2.90
CA ALA A 15 5.11 5.66 4.26
C ALA A 15 4.12 5.16 5.33
N ASP A 16 2.84 5.49 5.19
CA ASP A 16 1.80 5.05 6.12
C ASP A 16 1.63 3.52 6.12
N VAL A 17 1.68 2.90 4.95
CA VAL A 17 1.58 1.43 4.81
C VAL A 17 2.83 0.73 5.34
N VAL A 18 4.02 1.31 5.12
CA VAL A 18 5.25 0.81 5.74
C VAL A 18 5.17 0.91 7.26
N SER A 19 4.65 2.02 7.80
CA SER A 19 4.43 2.17 9.24
C SER A 19 3.51 1.09 9.80
N PHE A 20 2.43 0.74 9.09
CA PHE A 20 1.57 -0.38 9.44
C PHE A 20 2.35 -1.72 9.44
N LEU A 21 3.06 -2.03 8.34
CA LEU A 21 3.79 -3.29 8.21
C LEU A 21 4.92 -3.45 9.26
N ALA A 22 5.49 -2.35 9.74
CA ALA A 22 6.50 -2.35 10.79
C ALA A 22 5.92 -2.42 12.22
N SER A 23 4.60 -2.33 12.37
CA SER A 23 3.93 -2.30 13.68
C SER A 23 3.50 -3.69 14.17
N ASP A 24 3.13 -3.78 15.45
CA ASP A 24 2.59 -5.01 16.06
C ASP A 24 1.22 -5.42 15.47
N ASP A 25 0.52 -4.52 14.78
CA ASP A 25 -0.74 -4.83 14.12
C ASP A 25 -0.53 -5.78 12.92
N ALA A 26 0.66 -5.73 12.30
CA ALA A 26 1.03 -6.62 11.20
C ALA A 26 1.81 -7.87 11.65
N ARG A 27 1.96 -8.12 12.96
CA ARG A 27 2.88 -9.16 13.51
C ARG A 27 2.70 -10.59 12.99
N TRP A 28 1.56 -10.90 12.38
CA TRP A 28 1.26 -12.22 11.82
C TRP A 28 1.26 -12.25 10.28
N ILE A 29 1.62 -11.14 9.63
CA ILE A 29 1.70 -11.02 8.18
C ILE A 29 3.16 -11.19 7.77
N THR A 30 3.45 -12.26 7.03
CA THR A 30 4.78 -12.53 6.50
C THR A 30 4.70 -13.22 5.14
N GLY A 31 5.72 -13.00 4.30
CA GLY A 31 5.80 -13.55 2.93
C GLY A 31 4.76 -12.98 1.96
N GLN A 32 4.09 -11.87 2.30
CA GLN A 32 3.07 -11.24 1.46
C GLN A 32 3.62 -9.98 0.80
N THR A 33 3.04 -9.63 -0.35
CA THR A 33 3.25 -8.34 -1.00
C THR A 33 1.95 -7.53 -0.92
N LEU A 34 2.06 -6.27 -0.53
CA LEU A 34 0.92 -5.35 -0.46
C LEU A 34 1.04 -4.28 -1.56
N ASN A 35 0.16 -4.34 -2.56
CA ASN A 35 0.14 -3.38 -3.66
C ASN A 35 -0.60 -2.10 -3.25
N VAL A 36 0.04 -0.93 -3.47
CA VAL A 36 -0.49 0.39 -3.09
C VAL A 36 -0.33 1.36 -4.26
N ASP A 37 -1.31 1.36 -5.17
CA ASP A 37 -1.22 2.07 -6.46
C ASP A 37 -2.53 2.76 -6.88
N ALA A 38 -3.43 3.00 -5.93
CA ALA A 38 -4.78 3.51 -6.17
C ALA A 38 -5.66 2.63 -7.10
N GLY A 39 -5.37 1.32 -7.15
CA GLY A 39 -6.15 0.34 -7.89
C GLY A 39 -5.81 0.30 -9.38
N MET A 40 -4.55 0.52 -9.73
CA MET A 40 -4.08 0.47 -11.11
C MET A 40 -3.92 -0.97 -11.60
N VAL A 41 -3.37 -1.85 -10.77
CA VAL A 41 -3.29 -3.29 -11.04
C VAL A 41 -4.04 -4.12 -10.00
N ARG A 42 -4.26 -5.40 -10.31
CA ARG A 42 -4.71 -6.42 -9.37
C ARG A 42 -3.53 -7.34 -9.13
N HIS A 43 -3.01 -7.32 -7.90
CA HIS A 43 -1.85 -8.07 -7.46
C HIS A 43 -2.30 -9.21 -6.55
#